data_AF-A0A177NUY2-F1
#
_entry.id   AF-A0A177NUY2-F1
#
_cell.length_a   1.000
_cell.length_b   1.000
_cell.length_c   1.000
_cell.angle_alpha   90.00
_cell.angle_beta   90.00
_cell.angle_gamma   90.00
#
_symmetry.space_group_name_H-M   'P 1'
#
loop_
_entity.id
_entity.type
_entity.pdbx_description
1 polymer ?
#
loop_
_entity_poly.entity_id
_entity_poly.type
_entity_poly.pdbx_seq_one_letter_code
_entity_poly.pdbx_strand_id
1 'polypeptide(L)'
;MMMHKHLFSKVLALGFAAFVSNANATTLTIELPGNTDLYTAEVGSFFDANIYVDGLADFGGFDFNLTYNSANLSAELLTSASIFGADTETFANSISTVGGGKIHFAEAISATSTLEAGLNITAPTLLGTVKFKALNAALNNPLNITNPIVYSFDGTSLAGSLRGANVTIIPAQDPAPVPVPAAAFLFAPGLLAIFGRRNRNTSVKG
;
A
#
# COMPACT_ATOMS: atom_id res chain seq x y z
N MET A 1 26.37 -40.04 53.85
CA MET A 1 26.48 -39.04 52.77
C MET A 1 25.52 -39.46 51.64
N MET A 2 24.25 -39.08 51.77
CA MET A 2 23.18 -39.44 50.82
C MET A 2 22.98 -38.28 49.84
N MET A 3 23.35 -38.46 48.56
CA MET A 3 22.98 -37.52 47.50
C MET A 3 21.50 -37.67 47.17
N HIS A 4 20.78 -36.55 47.19
CA HIS A 4 19.37 -36.42 46.85
C HIS A 4 19.14 -36.66 45.35
N LYS A 5 18.82 -37.91 44.98
CA LYS A 5 18.59 -38.34 43.58
C LYS A 5 17.41 -37.66 42.87
N HIS A 6 16.58 -36.89 43.58
CA HIS A 6 15.39 -36.22 43.05
C HIS A 6 15.63 -34.79 42.53
N LEU A 7 16.83 -34.23 42.74
CA LEU A 7 17.17 -32.89 42.22
C LEU A 7 17.68 -32.94 40.77
N PHE A 8 18.34 -34.02 40.37
CA PHE A 8 18.93 -34.15 39.02
C PHE A 8 17.88 -34.34 37.93
N SER A 9 16.78 -35.05 38.21
CA SER A 9 15.69 -35.27 37.24
C SER A 9 14.85 -34.02 36.98
N LYS A 10 14.77 -33.08 37.94
CA LYS A 10 14.02 -31.82 37.77
C LYS A 10 14.81 -30.78 36.95
N VAL A 11 16.13 -30.78 37.05
CA VAL A 11 17.00 -29.89 36.25
C VAL A 11 17.03 -30.33 34.78
N LEU A 12 16.94 -31.63 34.48
CA LEU A 12 16.90 -32.13 33.11
C LEU A 12 15.58 -31.81 32.38
N ALA A 13 14.46 -31.68 33.11
CA ALA A 13 13.16 -31.32 32.55
C ALA A 13 13.02 -29.81 32.23
N LEU A 14 13.73 -28.94 32.95
CA LEU A 14 13.82 -27.51 32.59
C LEU A 14 14.66 -27.24 31.34
N GLY A 15 15.55 -28.17 30.97
CA GLY A 15 16.44 -28.03 29.81
C GLY A 15 15.77 -28.29 28.45
N PHE A 16 14.61 -28.94 28.40
CA PHE A 16 13.94 -29.32 27.14
C PHE A 16 12.74 -28.45 26.77
N ALA A 17 12.15 -27.69 27.70
CA ALA A 17 11.04 -26.78 27.40
C ALA A 17 11.48 -25.44 26.77
N ALA A 18 12.80 -25.15 26.73
CA ALA A 18 13.34 -23.88 26.27
C ALA A 18 13.68 -23.82 24.77
N PHE A 19 13.44 -24.91 24.00
CA PHE A 19 13.97 -25.02 22.63
C PHE A 19 12.92 -25.16 21.51
N VAL A 20 11.63 -24.94 21.79
CA VAL A 20 10.59 -25.08 20.74
C VAL A 20 9.44 -24.07 20.80
N SER A 21 9.65 -22.89 21.39
CA SER A 21 8.79 -21.76 21.04
C SER A 21 9.20 -21.29 19.65
N ASN A 22 8.46 -21.71 18.62
CA ASN A 22 8.41 -20.97 17.36
C ASN A 22 7.89 -19.58 17.72
N ALA A 23 8.80 -18.64 17.99
CA ALA A 23 8.44 -17.24 18.01
C ALA A 23 8.04 -16.92 16.57
N ASN A 24 6.73 -16.99 16.30
CA ASN A 24 6.19 -16.39 15.09
C ASN A 24 6.48 -14.91 15.23
N ALA A 25 7.55 -14.47 14.58
CA ALA A 25 7.91 -13.07 14.57
C ALA A 25 6.76 -12.35 13.87
N THR A 26 6.14 -11.40 14.57
CA THR A 26 5.16 -10.50 13.98
C THR A 26 5.74 -9.90 12.71
N THR A 27 4.97 -9.88 11.63
CA THR A 27 5.40 -9.24 10.39
C THR A 27 4.41 -8.15 10.00
N LEU A 28 4.90 -6.94 9.76
CA LEU A 28 4.12 -5.88 9.12
C LEU A 28 4.65 -5.69 7.70
N THR A 29 3.80 -5.88 6.71
CA THR A 29 4.22 -5.96 5.30
C THR A 29 3.36 -5.09 4.40
N ILE A 30 3.98 -4.50 3.38
CA ILE A 30 3.27 -3.83 2.30
C ILE A 30 3.21 -4.78 1.10
N GLU A 31 2.02 -4.95 0.55
CA GLU A 31 1.81 -5.66 -0.71
C GLU A 31 1.17 -4.75 -1.74
N LEU A 32 1.73 -4.78 -2.93
CA LEU A 32 1.30 -4.04 -4.11
C LEU A 32 0.42 -4.93 -4.99
N PRO A 33 -0.22 -4.39 -6.06
CA PRO A 33 -1.12 -5.18 -6.90
C PRO A 33 -0.43 -6.43 -7.44
N GLY A 34 -1.11 -7.57 -7.29
CA GLY A 34 -0.53 -8.89 -7.60
C GLY A 34 0.13 -9.59 -6.41
N ASN A 35 -0.03 -9.07 -5.18
CA ASN A 35 0.52 -9.61 -3.94
C ASN A 35 2.05 -9.68 -3.98
N THR A 36 2.67 -8.59 -4.47
CA THR A 36 4.13 -8.48 -4.63
C THR A 36 4.66 -7.33 -3.77
N ASP A 37 5.96 -7.34 -3.50
CA ASP A 37 6.69 -6.19 -2.96
C ASP A 37 7.27 -5.29 -4.06
N LEU A 38 7.13 -5.67 -5.34
CA LEU A 38 7.64 -4.96 -6.51
C LEU A 38 6.51 -4.71 -7.51
N TYR A 39 6.31 -3.45 -7.90
CA TYR A 39 5.25 -3.08 -8.85
C TYR A 39 5.74 -2.07 -9.88
N THR A 40 5.21 -2.19 -11.10
CA THR A 40 5.44 -1.20 -12.17
C THR A 40 4.15 -0.44 -12.44
N ALA A 41 4.18 0.87 -12.25
CA ALA A 41 3.10 1.81 -12.52
C ALA A 41 3.43 2.67 -13.74
N GLU A 42 2.39 3.15 -14.43
CA GLU A 42 2.55 4.17 -15.47
C GLU A 42 2.31 5.56 -14.87
N VAL A 43 2.99 6.59 -15.37
CA VAL A 43 2.73 7.97 -14.97
C VAL A 43 1.24 8.29 -15.15
N GLY A 44 0.60 8.83 -14.11
CA GLY A 44 -0.81 9.16 -14.08
C GLY A 44 -1.73 8.01 -13.64
N SER A 45 -1.24 6.78 -13.55
CA SER A 45 -2.03 5.64 -13.08
C SER A 45 -2.23 5.68 -11.56
N PHE A 46 -3.28 4.99 -11.12
CA PHE A 46 -3.54 4.74 -9.70
C PHE A 46 -3.23 3.28 -9.37
N PHE A 47 -2.77 3.03 -8.14
CA PHE A 47 -2.58 1.69 -7.61
C PHE A 47 -2.81 1.68 -6.11
N ASP A 48 -3.15 0.50 -5.59
CA ASP A 48 -3.42 0.29 -4.18
C ASP A 48 -2.22 -0.41 -3.52
N ALA A 49 -1.78 0.12 -2.39
CA ALA A 49 -0.80 -0.50 -1.51
C ALA A 49 -1.51 -1.01 -0.25
N ASN A 50 -1.56 -2.32 -0.09
CA ASN A 50 -2.20 -2.99 1.03
C ASN A 50 -1.21 -3.22 2.16
N ILE A 51 -1.60 -2.91 3.38
CA ILE A 51 -0.76 -3.09 4.57
C ILE A 51 -1.31 -4.27 5.36
N TYR A 52 -0.49 -5.29 5.55
CA TYR A 52 -0.84 -6.52 6.24
C TYR A 52 -0.05 -6.69 7.52
N VAL A 53 -0.66 -7.38 8.47
CA VAL A 53 0.01 -7.90 9.66
C VAL A 53 -0.19 -9.41 9.77
N ASP A 54 0.77 -10.11 10.35
CA ASP A 54 0.69 -11.56 10.59
C ASP A 54 1.42 -11.94 11.89
N GLY A 55 1.02 -13.09 12.47
CA GLY A 55 1.69 -13.70 13.61
C GLY A 55 1.58 -12.89 14.90
N LEU A 56 0.39 -12.39 15.22
CA LEU A 56 0.14 -11.64 16.46
C LEU A 56 -0.79 -12.40 17.39
N ALA A 57 -0.33 -12.68 18.61
CA ALA A 57 -1.19 -13.12 19.68
C ALA A 57 -1.68 -11.90 20.48
N ASP A 58 -2.94 -11.93 20.90
CA ASP A 58 -3.54 -10.90 21.77
C ASP A 58 -3.39 -9.46 21.23
N PHE A 59 -3.51 -9.26 19.92
CA PHE A 59 -3.27 -7.97 19.26
C PHE A 59 -4.24 -6.89 19.75
N GLY A 60 -3.70 -5.81 20.33
CA GLY A 60 -4.46 -4.71 20.93
C GLY A 60 -4.45 -3.42 20.11
N GLY A 61 -3.44 -3.20 19.27
CA GLY A 61 -3.38 -2.01 18.42
C GLY A 61 -2.02 -1.76 17.80
N PHE A 62 -1.99 -0.78 16.91
CA PHE A 62 -0.81 -0.39 16.15
C PHE A 62 -0.72 1.13 15.98
N ASP A 63 0.50 1.61 15.81
CA ASP A 63 0.85 2.97 15.40
C ASP A 63 2.12 2.89 14.55
N PHE A 64 2.04 3.30 13.30
CA PHE A 64 3.22 3.40 12.45
C PHE A 64 3.09 4.51 11.41
N ASN A 65 4.22 4.81 10.79
CA ASN A 65 4.28 5.76 9.68
C ASN A 65 4.69 5.05 8.40
N LEU A 66 3.96 5.29 7.32
CA LEU A 66 4.37 4.92 5.97
C LEU A 66 5.01 6.13 5.29
N THR A 67 6.26 6.00 4.86
CA THR A 67 6.97 7.03 4.10
C THR A 67 7.06 6.68 2.63
N TYR A 68 6.93 7.67 1.75
CA TYR A 68 6.99 7.51 0.30
C TYR A 68 7.58 8.78 -0.35
N ASN A 69 8.18 8.68 -1.52
CA ASN A 69 8.69 9.87 -2.21
C ASN A 69 7.54 10.70 -2.82
N SER A 70 7.16 11.80 -2.16
CA SER A 70 6.07 12.67 -2.61
C SER A 70 6.34 13.45 -3.90
N ALA A 71 7.59 13.48 -4.39
CA ALA A 71 7.89 14.03 -5.70
C ALA A 71 7.44 13.09 -6.83
N ASN A 72 7.40 11.78 -6.57
CA ASN A 72 7.12 10.76 -7.59
C ASN A 72 5.78 10.06 -7.40
N LEU A 73 5.25 10.06 -6.17
CA LEU A 73 3.99 9.44 -5.79
C LEU A 73 3.11 10.44 -5.03
N SER A 74 1.80 10.36 -5.19
CA SER A 74 0.81 11.07 -4.38
C SER A 74 -0.06 10.05 -3.66
N ALA A 75 -0.19 10.15 -2.34
CA ALA A 75 -1.16 9.37 -1.59
C ALA A 75 -2.50 10.10 -1.62
N GLU A 76 -3.54 9.43 -2.12
CA GLU A 76 -4.84 10.04 -2.41
C GLU A 76 -5.89 9.66 -1.37
N LEU A 77 -5.83 8.42 -0.87
CA LEU A 77 -6.79 7.88 0.08
C LEU A 77 -6.11 6.84 0.97
N LEU A 78 -6.40 6.87 2.27
CA LEU A 78 -6.12 5.78 3.19
C LEU A 78 -7.47 5.24 3.68
N THR A 79 -7.70 3.95 3.46
CA THR A 79 -8.88 3.23 3.92
C THR A 79 -8.45 2.24 4.99
N SER A 80 -9.03 2.34 6.19
CA SER A 80 -8.85 1.34 7.23
C SER A 80 -9.70 0.11 6.95
N ALA A 81 -9.16 -1.08 7.25
CA ALA A 81 -9.93 -2.32 7.25
C ALA A 81 -10.76 -2.50 8.53
N SER A 82 -10.56 -1.67 9.56
CA SER A 82 -11.26 -1.70 10.85
C SER A 82 -11.28 -3.10 11.46
N ILE A 83 -10.09 -3.69 11.62
CA ILE A 83 -9.94 -5.09 12.06
C ILE A 83 -10.52 -5.35 13.46
N PHE A 84 -10.63 -4.32 14.30
CA PHE A 84 -11.24 -4.39 15.64
C PHE A 84 -12.76 -4.19 15.61
N GLY A 85 -13.37 -4.06 14.42
CA GLY A 85 -14.81 -3.97 14.24
C GLY A 85 -15.42 -2.72 14.90
N ALA A 86 -16.43 -2.94 15.75
CA ALA A 86 -17.11 -1.87 16.47
C ALA A 86 -16.27 -1.29 17.62
N ASP A 87 -15.23 -2.01 18.04
CA ASP A 87 -14.32 -1.60 19.10
C ASP A 87 -13.12 -0.82 18.55
N THR A 88 -13.04 -0.52 17.25
CA THR A 88 -11.94 0.26 16.67
C THR A 88 -11.95 1.71 17.18
N GLU A 89 -10.84 2.13 17.78
CA GLU A 89 -10.54 3.53 18.08
C GLU A 89 -9.40 4.01 17.16
N THR A 90 -9.68 5.06 16.37
CA THR A 90 -8.70 5.64 15.44
C THR A 90 -7.99 6.83 16.09
N PHE A 91 -6.68 6.71 16.30
CA PHE A 91 -5.84 7.79 16.82
C PHE A 91 -5.27 8.65 15.69
N ALA A 92 -4.89 8.01 14.59
CA ALA A 92 -4.40 8.68 13.40
C ALA A 92 -4.76 7.88 12.15
N ASN A 93 -5.37 8.56 11.19
CA ASN A 93 -5.53 8.08 9.82
C ASN A 93 -5.39 9.30 8.92
N SER A 94 -4.15 9.69 8.65
CA SER A 94 -3.87 10.95 7.97
C SER A 94 -2.74 10.84 6.97
N ILE A 95 -2.90 11.56 5.87
CA ILE A 95 -1.90 11.74 4.82
C ILE A 95 -1.30 13.14 4.99
N SER A 96 0.02 13.21 5.13
CA SER A 96 0.79 14.46 5.17
C SER A 96 1.77 14.51 4.01
N THR A 97 1.72 15.59 3.24
CA THR A 97 2.66 15.86 2.16
C THR A 97 3.87 16.68 2.62
N VAL A 98 3.84 17.19 3.85
CA VAL A 98 4.91 18.01 4.43
C VAL A 98 6.06 17.13 4.88
N GLY A 99 7.27 17.40 4.39
CA GLY A 99 8.48 16.67 4.80
C GLY A 99 8.78 15.39 4.00
N GLY A 100 8.21 15.23 2.80
CA GLY A 100 8.58 14.14 1.89
C GLY A 100 7.67 12.91 1.94
N GLY A 101 6.35 13.11 1.99
CA GLY A 101 5.34 12.05 1.85
C GLY A 101 5.27 11.10 3.05
N LYS A 102 4.31 11.33 3.94
CA LYS A 102 4.13 10.55 5.16
C LYS A 102 2.65 10.23 5.37
N ILE A 103 2.35 9.01 5.76
CA ILE A 103 1.02 8.59 6.18
C ILE A 103 1.15 8.07 7.61
N HIS A 104 0.36 8.61 8.53
CA HIS A 104 0.31 8.13 9.92
C HIS A 104 -0.94 7.29 10.08
N PHE A 105 -0.75 6.02 10.42
CA PHE A 105 -1.82 5.06 10.61
C PHE A 105 -1.71 4.44 12.00
N ALA A 106 -2.70 4.72 12.84
CA ALA A 106 -2.76 4.27 14.22
C ALA A 106 -4.20 3.98 14.64
N GLU A 107 -4.44 2.75 15.05
CA GLU A 107 -5.72 2.24 15.54
C GLU A 107 -5.50 1.24 16.68
N ALA A 108 -6.49 1.12 17.56
CA ALA A 108 -6.49 0.13 18.63
C ALA A 108 -7.89 -0.36 18.94
N ILE A 109 -7.97 -1.35 19.81
CA ILE A 109 -9.16 -1.64 20.56
C ILE A 109 -9.44 -0.47 21.52
N SER A 110 -10.66 0.03 21.52
CA SER A 110 -11.06 1.19 22.32
C SER A 110 -10.86 0.93 23.80
N ALA A 111 -10.41 1.95 24.51
CA ALA A 111 -10.29 1.92 25.97
C ALA A 111 -11.64 1.70 26.69
N THR A 112 -12.76 1.87 25.98
CA THR A 112 -14.12 1.63 26.50
C THR A 112 -14.69 0.26 26.10
N SER A 113 -13.92 -0.55 25.39
CA SER A 113 -14.33 -1.89 24.97
C SER A 113 -14.57 -2.80 26.18
N THR A 114 -15.46 -3.77 26.01
CA THR A 114 -15.74 -4.83 27.00
C THR A 114 -14.95 -6.11 26.74
N LEU A 115 -14.08 -6.11 25.72
CA LEU A 115 -13.21 -7.23 25.41
C LEU A 115 -12.26 -7.51 26.58
N GLU A 116 -11.96 -8.79 26.81
CA GLU A 116 -11.01 -9.25 27.83
C GLU A 116 -9.68 -9.71 27.21
N ALA A 117 -9.60 -9.73 25.88
CA ALA A 117 -8.43 -10.12 25.11
C ALA A 117 -8.45 -9.45 23.73
N GLY A 118 -7.27 -9.34 23.13
CA GLY A 118 -7.06 -8.84 21.77
C GLY A 118 -7.28 -9.90 20.71
N LEU A 119 -6.99 -9.51 19.45
CA LEU A 119 -7.17 -10.39 18.31
C LEU A 119 -6.01 -11.37 18.15
N ASN A 120 -6.31 -12.64 17.88
CA ASN A 120 -5.30 -13.62 17.50
C ASN A 120 -5.18 -13.67 15.97
N ILE A 121 -4.13 -13.05 15.44
CA ILE A 121 -3.80 -13.03 14.01
C ILE A 121 -2.88 -14.20 13.68
N THR A 122 -3.43 -15.21 13.02
CA THR A 122 -2.72 -16.45 12.63
C THR A 122 -2.42 -16.56 11.14
N ALA A 123 -2.88 -15.58 10.35
CA ALA A 123 -2.63 -15.46 8.92
C ALA A 123 -2.60 -13.98 8.52
N PRO A 124 -2.00 -13.63 7.36
CA PRO A 124 -1.95 -12.25 6.88
C PRO A 124 -3.32 -11.57 6.88
N THR A 125 -3.43 -10.52 7.67
CA THR A 125 -4.66 -9.75 7.90
C THR A 125 -4.46 -8.31 7.44
N LEU A 126 -5.36 -7.83 6.58
CA LEU A 126 -5.31 -6.48 6.05
C LEU A 126 -5.61 -5.47 7.17
N LEU A 127 -4.71 -4.53 7.41
CA LEU A 127 -4.93 -3.39 8.30
C LEU A 127 -5.57 -2.22 7.56
N GLY A 128 -5.13 -1.97 6.33
CA GLY A 128 -5.66 -0.90 5.51
C GLY A 128 -5.01 -0.82 4.14
N THR A 129 -5.57 0.03 3.30
CA THR A 129 -5.15 0.22 1.91
C THR A 129 -4.89 1.69 1.67
N VAL A 130 -3.73 2.01 1.10
CA VAL A 130 -3.41 3.34 0.60
C VAL A 130 -3.51 3.35 -0.91
N LYS A 131 -4.37 4.22 -1.44
CA LYS A 131 -4.43 4.50 -2.87
C LYS A 131 -3.39 5.55 -3.23
N PHE A 132 -2.49 5.19 -4.13
CA PHE A 132 -1.47 6.08 -4.68
C PHE A 132 -1.78 6.45 -6.12
N LYS A 133 -1.29 7.63 -6.52
CA LYS A 133 -1.16 8.08 -7.90
C LYS A 133 0.31 8.24 -8.27
N ALA A 134 0.73 7.68 -9.39
CA ALA A 134 2.07 7.88 -9.93
C ALA A 134 2.17 9.25 -10.62
N LEU A 135 3.15 10.08 -10.22
CA LEU A 135 3.30 11.46 -10.69
C LEU A 135 4.38 11.61 -11.74
N ASN A 136 5.58 11.06 -11.47
CA ASN A 136 6.76 11.24 -12.29
C ASN A 136 7.46 9.91 -12.54
N ALA A 137 7.99 9.72 -13.75
CA ALA A 137 8.77 8.54 -14.07
C ALA A 137 10.02 8.48 -13.18
N ALA A 138 10.20 7.35 -12.51
CA ALA A 138 11.26 7.16 -11.53
C ALA A 138 11.47 5.67 -11.29
N LEU A 139 12.73 5.26 -11.20
CA LEU A 139 13.09 3.93 -10.75
C LEU A 139 13.22 3.95 -9.23
N ASN A 140 12.89 2.84 -8.58
CA ASN A 140 13.11 2.62 -7.15
C ASN A 140 12.44 3.66 -6.24
N ASN A 141 11.10 3.62 -6.15
CA ASN A 141 10.34 4.41 -5.19
C ASN A 141 9.92 3.51 -4.02
N PRO A 142 10.70 3.44 -2.94
CA PRO A 142 10.38 2.60 -1.80
C PRO A 142 9.19 3.17 -1.01
N LEU A 143 8.34 2.26 -0.54
CA LEU A 143 7.31 2.45 0.45
C LEU A 143 7.81 1.78 1.73
N ASN A 144 8.09 2.57 2.77
CA ASN A 144 8.71 2.06 3.99
C ASN A 144 7.84 2.32 5.21
N ILE A 145 7.69 1.31 6.05
CA ILE A 145 7.12 1.45 7.38
C ILE A 145 8.23 1.91 8.32
N THR A 146 7.96 2.96 9.09
CA THR A 146 8.88 3.59 10.03
C THR A 146 8.22 3.81 11.38
N ASN A 147 9.02 3.71 12.45
CA ASN A 147 8.57 3.83 13.84
C ASN A 147 7.35 2.94 14.17
N PRO A 148 7.39 1.63 13.85
CA PRO A 148 6.26 0.76 14.18
C PRO A 148 6.17 0.56 15.68
N ILE A 149 4.98 0.76 16.21
CA ILE A 149 4.57 0.34 17.53
C ILE A 149 3.41 -0.61 17.30
N VAL A 150 3.59 -1.86 17.67
CA VAL A 150 2.55 -2.89 17.69
C VAL A 150 2.46 -3.34 19.13
N TYR A 151 1.26 -3.48 19.67
CA TYR A 151 1.07 -3.85 21.07
C TYR A 151 -0.07 -4.85 21.25
N SER A 152 0.07 -5.66 22.29
CA SER A 152 -0.98 -6.56 22.76
C SER A 152 -2.06 -5.80 23.53
N PHE A 153 -3.16 -6.49 23.84
CA PHE A 153 -4.31 -5.93 24.54
C PHE A 153 -3.97 -5.38 25.93
N ASP A 154 -2.99 -5.99 26.60
CA ASP A 154 -2.44 -5.52 27.88
C ASP A 154 -1.47 -4.31 27.76
N GLY A 155 -1.23 -3.82 26.54
CA GLY A 155 -0.33 -2.71 26.25
C GLY A 155 1.15 -3.10 26.13
N THR A 156 1.49 -4.39 26.16
CA THR A 156 2.87 -4.84 25.95
C THR A 156 3.29 -4.67 24.50
N SER A 157 4.46 -4.08 24.25
CA SER A 157 4.98 -3.94 22.89
C SER A 157 5.39 -5.29 22.30
N LEU A 158 4.94 -5.55 21.07
CA LEU A 158 5.22 -6.73 20.30
C LEU A 158 6.32 -6.41 19.27
N ALA A 159 7.41 -7.18 19.31
CA ALA A 159 8.50 -7.04 18.36
C ALA A 159 8.15 -7.75 17.05
N GLY A 160 8.59 -7.16 15.94
CA GLY A 160 8.32 -7.72 14.62
C GLY A 160 9.34 -7.33 13.56
N SER A 161 9.21 -7.95 12.40
CA SER A 161 9.94 -7.61 11.18
C SER A 161 9.06 -6.72 10.28
N LEU A 162 9.72 -5.84 9.52
CA LEU A 162 9.06 -4.94 8.59
C LEU A 162 9.46 -5.32 7.17
N ARG A 163 8.48 -5.42 6.27
CA ARG A 163 8.72 -5.56 4.83
C ARG A 163 8.08 -4.38 4.10
N GLY A 164 8.92 -3.49 3.57
CA GLY A 164 8.48 -2.45 2.65
C GLY A 164 8.16 -2.99 1.27
N ALA A 165 7.83 -2.09 0.35
CA ALA A 165 7.63 -2.39 -1.06
C ALA A 165 8.32 -1.35 -1.95
N ASN A 166 8.44 -1.60 -3.24
CA ASN A 166 9.12 -0.73 -4.19
C ASN A 166 8.33 -0.59 -5.48
N VAL A 167 8.13 0.66 -5.92
CA VAL A 167 7.39 1.01 -7.13
C VAL A 167 8.35 1.55 -8.19
N THR A 168 8.31 0.96 -9.38
CA THR A 168 8.92 1.51 -10.58
C THR A 168 7.87 2.26 -11.38
N ILE A 169 8.13 3.51 -11.73
CA ILE A 169 7.20 4.34 -12.50
C ILE A 169 7.77 4.55 -13.89
N ILE A 170 7.08 4.04 -14.90
CA ILE A 170 7.43 4.21 -16.32
C ILE A 170 6.59 5.33 -16.95
N PRO A 171 7.08 5.97 -18.02
CA PRO A 171 6.26 6.92 -18.78
C PRO A 171 4.94 6.31 -19.21
N ALA A 172 3.87 7.12 -19.21
CA ALA A 172 2.61 6.71 -19.82
C ALA A 172 2.87 6.33 -21.29
N GLN A 173 2.34 5.19 -21.71
CA GLN A 173 2.39 4.84 -23.13
C GLN A 173 1.44 5.79 -23.88
N ASP A 174 1.99 6.60 -24.79
CA ASP A 174 1.16 7.37 -25.70
C ASP A 174 0.21 6.39 -26.43
N PRO A 175 -1.08 6.73 -26.58
CA PRO A 175 -1.98 5.92 -27.37
C PRO A 175 -1.35 5.76 -28.76
N ALA A 176 -1.18 4.51 -29.19
CA ALA A 176 -0.60 4.21 -30.49
C ALA A 176 -1.28 5.10 -31.55
N PRO A 177 -0.52 5.78 -32.43
CA PRO A 177 -1.09 6.69 -33.41
C PRO A 177 -2.24 6.00 -34.14
N VAL A 178 -3.48 6.43 -33.90
CA VAL A 178 -4.63 5.84 -34.58
C VAL A 178 -4.48 6.19 -36.06
N PRO A 179 -4.37 5.21 -36.97
CA PRO A 179 -4.28 5.50 -38.38
C PRO A 179 -5.52 6.31 -38.78
N VAL A 180 -5.30 7.54 -39.25
CA VAL A 180 -6.40 8.40 -39.70
C VAL A 180 -7.17 7.62 -40.76
N PRO A 181 -8.50 7.40 -40.63
CA PRO A 181 -9.25 6.64 -41.62
C PRO A 181 -9.00 7.24 -43.01
N ALA A 182 -8.74 6.39 -44.01
CA ALA A 182 -8.53 6.84 -45.40
C ALA A 182 -9.67 7.76 -45.91
N ALA A 183 -10.85 7.67 -45.30
CA ALA A 183 -11.98 8.58 -45.51
C ALA A 183 -11.65 10.06 -45.27
N ALA A 184 -10.73 10.40 -44.37
CA ALA A 184 -10.29 11.79 -44.17
C ALA A 184 -9.64 12.38 -45.44
N PHE A 185 -8.98 11.55 -46.26
CA PHE A 185 -8.41 11.97 -47.53
C PHE A 185 -9.45 12.10 -48.66
N LEU A 186 -10.65 11.51 -48.54
CA LEU A 186 -11.74 11.68 -49.52
C LEU A 186 -12.41 13.06 -49.42
N PHE A 187 -12.34 13.73 -48.27
CA PHE A 187 -12.91 15.07 -48.09
C PHE A 187 -11.98 16.20 -48.56
N ALA A 188 -10.67 15.95 -48.64
CA ALA A 188 -9.68 16.95 -49.07
C ALA A 188 -9.87 17.45 -50.52
N PRO A 189 -10.05 16.60 -51.55
CA PRO A 189 -10.29 17.07 -52.92
C PRO A 189 -11.72 17.63 -53.11
N GLY A 190 -12.71 17.12 -52.37
CA GLY A 190 -14.10 17.59 -52.43
C GLY A 190 -14.26 19.03 -51.94
N LEU A 191 -13.56 19.41 -50.87
CA LEU A 191 -13.55 20.79 -50.37
C LEU A 191 -12.90 21.76 -51.38
N LEU A 192 -11.77 21.38 -52.00
CA LEU A 192 -11.09 22.22 -53.00
C LEU A 192 -11.95 22.48 -54.25
N ALA A 193 -12.75 21.51 -54.68
CA ALA A 193 -13.65 21.64 -55.82
C ALA A 193 -14.81 22.64 -55.57
N ILE A 194 -15.29 22.76 -54.33
CA ILE A 194 -16.38 23.69 -53.96
C ILE A 194 -15.87 25.13 -53.93
N PHE A 195 -14.65 25.37 -53.44
CA PHE A 195 -14.05 26.71 -53.42
C PHE A 195 -13.48 27.16 -54.78
N GLY A 196 -13.09 26.23 -55.65
CA GLY A 196 -12.57 26.54 -57.00
C GLY A 196 -13.63 26.97 -58.04
N ARG A 197 -14.93 26.78 -57.77
CA ARG A 197 -16.00 27.06 -58.73
C ARG A 197 -16.55 28.50 -58.67
N ARG A 198 -16.08 29.33 -57.75
CA ARG A 198 -16.58 30.71 -57.55
C ARG A 198 -15.63 31.74 -58.16
N ASN A 199 -15.46 31.75 -59.49
CA ASN A 199 -15.04 32.92 -60.28
C ASN A 199 -14.92 32.58 -61.78
N ARG A 200 -16.05 32.37 -62.46
CA ARG A 200 -16.13 32.64 -63.91
C ARG A 200 -17.51 33.20 -64.23
N ASN A 201 -17.51 34.39 -64.83
CA ASN A 201 -18.60 35.22 -65.39
C ASN A 201 -18.75 36.51 -64.56
N THR A 202 -18.56 37.71 -65.12
CA THR A 202 -18.85 38.18 -66.48
C THR A 202 -17.90 39.30 -66.93
N SER A 203 -17.36 39.20 -68.13
CA SER A 203 -16.96 40.35 -68.96
C SER A 203 -17.57 40.13 -70.33
N VAL A 204 -18.71 40.77 -70.59
CA VAL A 204 -19.28 40.89 -71.93
C VAL A 204 -18.93 42.29 -72.41
N LYS A 205 -18.14 42.34 -73.50
CA LYS A 205 -17.88 43.55 -74.28
C LYS A 205 -19.11 43.85 -75.15
N GLY A 206 -19.42 45.14 -75.29
CA GLY A 206 -20.36 45.71 -76.24
C GLY A 206 -20.30 47.22 -76.13
#